data_AF-A0A963ZDY9-F1
#
_entry.id   AF-A0A963ZDY9-F1
#
_cell.length_a   1.000
_cell.length_b   1.000
_cell.length_c   1.000
_cell.angle_alpha   90.00
_cell.angle_beta   90.00
_cell.angle_gamma   90.00
#
_symmetry.space_group_name_H-M   'P 1'
#
loop_
_entity.id
_entity.type
_entity.pdbx_description
1 polymer ?
#
loop_
_entity_poly.entity_id
_entity_poly.type
_entity_poly.pdbx_seq_one_letter_code
_entity_poly.pdbx_strand_id
1 'polypeptide(L)'
;MTEEKCVNFAEQLHHSFADSSVTYVESYIAWEEIRNDITKNDPLRIAIFDSIVKKFDVGNEFVELVYSESDVRFITYFSEEENHYLVFRVFQEPQSLNFYEFELRGNADEIEIVDVYNYFTASSIRQMIKQEIFFWEGFGEEWYSKLTAFIDLENAFRELISDGKLKEAFLLTKKYAEEFGELERFQNLYGMICEISGSSELMIGYLEDELLEMSKLEKGRWLSLFYLRSLQGDYSEAMIALSNLEKEVGEDLYIDFLKGNLYYELHDYESAIKWFNIALGQKEDVKIFHLAKAHSYAAMGQFVEAVESLLVMEDYFEIDGYDWKIEFAYASEFVQSPEFNEFLKRLDGAAVQ
;
A
#
# COMPACT_ATOMS: atom_id res chain seq x y z
N MET A 1 -20.52 13.16 15.14
CA MET A 1 -19.70 12.49 16.21
C MET A 1 -18.64 13.47 16.73
N THR A 2 -17.93 13.16 17.81
CA THR A 2 -16.79 13.98 18.28
C THR A 2 -15.47 13.46 17.70
N GLU A 3 -14.51 14.35 17.47
CA GLU A 3 -13.14 13.97 17.03
C GLU A 3 -12.51 12.93 17.96
N GLU A 4 -12.59 13.15 19.28
CA GLU A 4 -12.10 12.22 20.30
C GLU A 4 -12.69 10.81 20.12
N LYS A 5 -13.99 10.71 19.81
CA LYS A 5 -14.65 9.42 19.59
C LYS A 5 -14.12 8.74 18.31
N CYS A 6 -13.94 9.50 17.22
CA CYS A 6 -13.43 8.97 15.96
C CYS A 6 -11.95 8.53 16.08
N VAL A 7 -11.12 9.29 16.78
CA VAL A 7 -9.71 8.94 17.02
C VAL A 7 -9.61 7.69 17.92
N ASN A 8 -10.39 7.61 19.00
CA ASN A 8 -10.46 6.40 19.83
C ASN A 8 -10.91 5.17 19.03
N PHE A 9 -11.83 5.35 18.08
CA PHE A 9 -12.24 4.29 17.17
C PHE A 9 -11.12 3.89 16.21
N ALA A 10 -10.36 4.84 15.68
CA ALA A 10 -9.19 4.58 14.84
C ALA A 10 -8.12 3.75 15.58
N GLU A 11 -7.87 4.06 16.84
CA GLU A 11 -6.99 3.27 17.69
C GLU A 11 -7.50 1.83 17.86
N GLN A 12 -8.80 1.65 18.10
CA GLN A 12 -9.40 0.32 18.22
C GLN A 12 -9.31 -0.46 16.90
N LEU A 13 -9.54 0.18 15.75
CA LEU A 13 -9.33 -0.43 14.44
C LEU A 13 -7.87 -0.89 14.27
N HIS A 14 -6.91 -0.02 14.58
CA HIS A 14 -5.49 -0.36 14.51
C HIS A 14 -5.12 -1.57 15.37
N HIS A 15 -5.60 -1.61 16.62
CA HIS A 15 -5.40 -2.77 17.51
C HIS A 15 -6.07 -4.03 16.95
N SER A 16 -7.27 -3.90 16.38
CA SER A 16 -7.97 -5.04 15.79
C SER A 16 -7.20 -5.66 14.60
N PHE A 17 -6.53 -4.84 13.80
CA PHE A 17 -5.66 -5.33 12.72
C PHE A 17 -4.45 -6.09 13.29
N ALA A 18 -3.79 -5.53 14.31
CA ALA A 18 -2.66 -6.16 14.98
C ALA A 18 -3.04 -7.50 15.66
N ASP A 19 -4.22 -7.58 16.26
CA ASP A 19 -4.72 -8.78 16.94
C ASP A 19 -5.38 -9.78 15.96
N SER A 20 -5.38 -9.50 14.65
CA SER A 20 -6.03 -10.33 13.63
C SER A 20 -7.52 -10.52 13.84
N SER A 21 -8.18 -9.53 14.45
CA SER A 21 -9.61 -9.56 14.75
C SER A 21 -10.42 -9.10 13.54
N VAL A 22 -10.49 -9.96 12.52
CA VAL A 22 -11.26 -9.73 11.29
C VAL A 22 -12.71 -9.31 11.58
N THR A 23 -13.35 -9.98 12.55
CA THR A 23 -14.76 -9.72 12.88
C THR A 23 -15.02 -8.35 13.49
N TYR A 24 -13.99 -7.68 14.01
CA TYR A 24 -14.14 -6.35 14.59
C TYR A 24 -14.53 -5.35 13.52
N VAL A 25 -13.72 -5.21 12.47
CA VAL A 25 -13.93 -4.26 11.37
C VAL A 25 -15.26 -4.52 10.68
N GLU A 26 -15.53 -5.78 10.36
CA GLU A 26 -16.78 -6.21 9.71
C GLU A 26 -18.03 -5.85 10.51
N SER A 27 -17.95 -5.83 11.84
CA SER A 27 -19.09 -5.48 12.69
C SER A 27 -19.48 -4.00 12.64
N TYR A 28 -18.59 -3.14 12.13
CA TYR A 28 -18.84 -1.70 11.97
C TYR A 28 -19.22 -1.31 10.55
N ILE A 29 -19.05 -2.16 9.55
CA ILE A 29 -19.42 -1.82 8.18
C ILE A 29 -20.94 -1.78 8.06
N ALA A 30 -21.46 -0.67 7.52
CA ALA A 30 -22.89 -0.45 7.30
C ALA A 30 -23.41 -1.26 6.09
N TRP A 31 -23.20 -2.58 6.08
CA TRP A 31 -23.51 -3.46 4.95
C TRP A 31 -24.96 -3.35 4.49
N GLU A 32 -25.91 -3.20 5.41
CA GLU A 32 -27.32 -3.06 5.07
C GLU A 32 -27.63 -1.70 4.42
N GLU A 33 -26.97 -0.61 4.84
CA GLU A 33 -27.11 0.69 4.18
C GLU A 33 -26.53 0.64 2.76
N ILE A 34 -25.30 0.12 2.61
CA ILE A 34 -24.61 -0.04 1.33
C ILE A 34 -25.48 -0.89 0.39
N ARG A 35 -26.00 -2.03 0.89
CA ARG A 35 -26.91 -2.91 0.15
C ARG A 35 -28.14 -2.17 -0.36
N ASN A 36 -28.83 -1.44 0.52
CA ASN A 36 -30.05 -0.72 0.17
C ASN A 36 -29.78 0.41 -0.84
N ASP A 37 -28.67 1.12 -0.67
CA ASP A 37 -28.28 2.20 -1.58
C ASP A 37 -27.92 1.67 -2.97
N ILE A 38 -27.10 0.63 -3.08
CA ILE A 38 -26.63 0.13 -4.37
C ILE A 38 -27.74 -0.63 -5.11
N THR A 39 -28.44 -1.52 -4.41
CA THR A 39 -29.40 -2.44 -5.05
C THR A 39 -30.73 -1.78 -5.37
N LYS A 40 -31.08 -0.68 -4.68
CA LYS A 40 -32.40 -0.02 -4.76
C LYS A 40 -33.57 -1.00 -4.59
N ASN A 41 -33.37 -2.05 -3.78
CA ASN A 41 -34.32 -3.14 -3.55
C ASN A 41 -34.66 -4.01 -4.79
N ASP A 42 -33.85 -3.96 -5.84
CA ASP A 42 -34.00 -4.90 -6.95
C ASP A 42 -33.60 -6.33 -6.52
N PRO A 43 -34.46 -7.35 -6.69
CA PRO A 43 -34.18 -8.71 -6.21
C PRO A 43 -32.94 -9.35 -6.82
N LEU A 44 -32.64 -9.08 -8.10
CA LEU A 44 -31.47 -9.63 -8.77
C LEU A 44 -30.20 -8.99 -8.20
N ARG A 45 -30.18 -7.67 -8.10
CA ARG A 45 -29.04 -6.92 -7.53
C ARG A 45 -28.79 -7.28 -6.07
N ILE A 46 -29.85 -7.51 -5.28
CA ILE A 46 -29.73 -8.06 -3.92
C ILE A 46 -29.02 -9.41 -3.94
N ALA A 47 -29.43 -10.33 -4.81
CA ALA A 47 -28.84 -11.66 -4.86
C ALA A 47 -27.35 -11.62 -5.27
N ILE A 48 -27.01 -10.73 -6.22
CA ILE A 48 -25.63 -10.48 -6.64
C ILE A 48 -24.84 -9.87 -5.47
N PHE A 49 -25.34 -8.80 -4.84
CA PHE A 49 -24.71 -8.15 -3.68
C PHE A 49 -24.42 -9.16 -2.56
N ASP A 50 -25.43 -9.93 -2.15
CA ASP A 50 -25.32 -10.92 -1.07
C ASP A 50 -24.31 -12.04 -1.43
N SER A 51 -24.03 -12.25 -2.72
CA SER A 51 -23.03 -13.22 -3.18
C SER A 51 -21.62 -12.64 -3.18
N ILE A 52 -21.46 -11.36 -3.56
CA ILE A 52 -20.18 -10.62 -3.53
C ILE A 52 -19.72 -10.45 -2.08
N VAL A 53 -20.57 -9.87 -1.22
CA VAL A 53 -20.20 -9.51 0.17
C VAL A 53 -19.90 -10.74 1.03
N LYS A 54 -20.50 -11.90 0.76
CA LYS A 54 -20.10 -13.16 1.43
C LYS A 54 -18.66 -13.59 1.16
N LYS A 55 -18.02 -13.01 0.15
CA LYS A 55 -16.66 -13.32 -0.29
C LYS A 55 -15.72 -12.12 -0.17
N PHE A 56 -16.23 -10.98 0.26
CA PHE A 56 -15.48 -9.75 0.44
C PHE A 56 -15.41 -9.48 1.94
N ASP A 57 -14.20 -9.56 2.48
CA ASP A 57 -13.94 -9.43 3.91
C ASP A 57 -12.85 -8.37 4.08
N VAL A 58 -13.29 -7.14 4.33
CA VAL A 58 -12.45 -5.96 4.49
C VAL A 58 -11.55 -6.15 5.69
N GLY A 59 -12.10 -6.73 6.78
CA GLY A 59 -11.30 -7.09 7.95
C GLY A 59 -10.15 -8.01 7.58
N ASN A 60 -10.41 -9.03 6.77
CA ASN A 60 -9.38 -9.97 6.33
C ASN A 60 -8.35 -9.32 5.40
N GLU A 61 -8.74 -8.42 4.49
CA GLU A 61 -7.79 -7.68 3.65
C GLU A 61 -6.78 -6.90 4.49
N PHE A 62 -7.23 -6.15 5.50
CA PHE A 62 -6.32 -5.40 6.37
C PHE A 62 -5.49 -6.29 7.29
N VAL A 63 -6.06 -7.39 7.77
CA VAL A 63 -5.32 -8.37 8.59
C VAL A 63 -4.23 -9.04 7.75
N GLU A 64 -4.50 -9.41 6.49
CA GLU A 64 -3.49 -9.94 5.56
C GLU A 64 -2.36 -8.93 5.32
N LEU A 65 -2.67 -7.64 5.18
CA LEU A 65 -1.66 -6.58 5.05
C LEU A 65 -0.76 -6.48 6.29
N VAL A 66 -1.31 -6.61 7.51
CA VAL A 66 -0.48 -6.65 8.73
C VAL A 66 0.37 -7.91 8.80
N TYR A 67 -0.17 -9.07 8.40
CA TYR A 67 0.58 -10.32 8.37
C TYR A 67 1.74 -10.33 7.36
N SER A 68 1.65 -9.53 6.29
CA SER A 68 2.73 -9.38 5.32
C SER A 68 3.85 -8.42 5.75
N GLU A 69 3.99 -8.19 7.06
CA GLU A 69 4.95 -7.26 7.68
C GLU A 69 4.76 -5.79 7.25
N SER A 70 3.57 -5.41 6.78
CA SER A 70 3.28 -4.03 6.41
C SER A 70 3.06 -3.16 7.65
N ASP A 71 3.56 -1.92 7.64
CA ASP A 71 3.28 -0.92 8.68
C ASP A 71 1.95 -0.22 8.39
N VAL A 72 0.89 -0.74 9.01
CA VAL A 72 -0.47 -0.17 8.95
C VAL A 72 -0.66 0.81 10.10
N ARG A 73 -0.89 2.11 9.83
CA ARG A 73 -1.03 3.13 10.89
C ARG A 73 -2.13 4.14 10.60
N PHE A 74 -2.83 4.54 11.65
CA PHE A 74 -3.67 5.74 11.62
C PHE A 74 -2.80 7.00 11.46
N ILE A 75 -3.19 7.89 10.56
CA ILE A 75 -2.44 9.09 10.18
C ILE A 75 -3.16 10.34 10.63
N THR A 76 -4.41 10.51 10.17
CA THR A 76 -5.17 11.72 10.45
C THR A 76 -6.66 11.47 10.51
N TYR A 77 -7.33 12.36 11.22
CA TYR A 77 -8.77 12.49 11.23
C TYR A 77 -9.14 13.87 10.66
N PHE A 78 -10.21 13.91 9.88
CA PHE A 78 -10.86 15.16 9.50
C PHE A 78 -12.37 14.97 9.35
N SER A 79 -13.10 16.08 9.22
CA SER A 79 -14.54 16.06 8.98
C SER A 79 -14.92 17.04 7.90
N GLU A 80 -15.79 16.62 7.00
CA GLU A 80 -16.41 17.46 5.98
C GLU A 80 -17.92 17.39 6.13
N GLU A 81 -18.55 18.55 6.31
CA GLU A 81 -19.99 18.66 6.61
C GLU A 81 -20.42 17.82 7.83
N GLU A 82 -21.17 16.74 7.61
CA GLU A 82 -21.63 15.80 8.65
C GLU A 82 -20.83 14.48 8.65
N ASN A 83 -19.92 14.30 7.70
CA ASN A 83 -19.12 13.09 7.54
C ASN A 83 -17.78 13.21 8.27
N HIS A 84 -17.30 12.08 8.75
CA HIS A 84 -16.05 11.94 9.49
C HIS A 84 -15.14 10.97 8.77
N TYR A 85 -13.84 11.27 8.70
CA TYR A 85 -12.90 10.49 7.90
C TYR A 85 -11.70 10.10 8.75
N LEU A 86 -11.26 8.85 8.62
CA LEU A 86 -10.00 8.35 9.16
C LEU A 86 -9.10 7.92 8.02
N VAL A 87 -7.86 8.39 8.00
CA VAL A 87 -6.87 7.95 7.02
C VAL A 87 -5.89 6.99 7.67
N PHE A 88 -5.76 5.80 7.10
CA PHE A 88 -4.76 4.81 7.46
C PHE A 88 -3.73 4.67 6.34
N ARG A 89 -2.46 4.72 6.69
CA ARG A 89 -1.36 4.34 5.80
C ARG A 89 -1.18 2.83 5.86
N VAL A 90 -0.87 2.23 4.71
CA VAL A 90 -0.27 0.91 4.60
C VAL A 90 1.06 1.07 3.88
N PHE A 91 2.16 0.70 4.52
CA PHE A 91 3.48 0.68 3.88
C PHE A 91 4.08 -0.73 3.91
N GLN A 92 4.49 -1.23 2.75
CA GLN A 92 5.16 -2.51 2.59
C GLN A 92 6.56 -2.29 1.99
N GLU A 93 7.58 -2.85 2.65
CA GLU A 93 8.96 -2.77 2.16
C GLU A 93 9.09 -3.47 0.79
N PRO A 94 9.92 -2.92 -0.13
CA PRO A 94 10.83 -1.80 0.10
C PRO A 94 10.21 -0.41 -0.09
N GLN A 95 9.18 -0.22 -0.92
CA GLN A 95 8.65 1.11 -1.28
C GLN A 95 7.16 1.15 -1.69
N SER A 96 6.36 0.15 -1.30
CA SER A 96 4.91 0.17 -1.59
C SER A 96 4.19 0.94 -0.48
N LEU A 97 3.51 2.02 -0.85
CA LEU A 97 2.81 2.96 0.00
C LEU A 97 1.39 3.06 -0.54
N ASN A 98 0.43 2.90 0.35
CA ASN A 98 -0.97 3.12 0.06
C ASN A 98 -1.65 3.80 1.24
N PHE A 99 -2.82 4.37 0.97
CA PHE A 99 -3.68 4.95 1.98
C PHE A 99 -5.10 4.42 1.83
N TYR A 100 -5.77 4.26 2.96
CA TYR A 100 -7.17 3.90 3.04
C TYR A 100 -7.90 4.96 3.85
N GLU A 101 -8.94 5.54 3.26
CA GLU A 101 -9.82 6.50 3.92
C GLU A 101 -11.11 5.80 4.31
N PHE A 102 -11.40 5.76 5.60
CA PHE A 102 -12.63 5.23 6.15
C PHE A 102 -13.62 6.37 6.34
N GLU A 103 -14.73 6.34 5.62
CA GLU A 103 -15.85 7.25 5.86
C GLU A 103 -16.69 6.70 7.01
N LEU A 104 -16.87 7.51 8.05
CA LEU A 104 -17.61 7.17 9.24
C LEU A 104 -18.89 8.00 9.34
N ARG A 105 -19.95 7.35 9.80
CA ARG A 105 -21.20 7.98 10.21
C ARG A 105 -21.58 7.49 11.61
N GLY A 106 -22.38 8.28 12.33
CA GLY A 106 -22.91 7.84 13.61
C GLY A 106 -23.35 8.97 14.51
N ASN A 107 -23.68 8.60 15.75
CA ASN A 107 -24.18 9.50 16.78
C ASN A 107 -23.29 9.42 18.04
N ALA A 108 -23.80 9.88 19.18
CA ALA A 108 -23.05 9.83 20.44
C ALA A 108 -22.71 8.40 20.88
N ASP A 109 -23.54 7.41 20.56
CA ASP A 109 -23.46 6.05 21.06
C ASP A 109 -22.96 5.05 20.00
N GLU A 110 -23.17 5.33 18.72
CA GLU A 110 -22.87 4.41 17.61
C GLU A 110 -21.88 5.03 16.60
N ILE A 111 -21.07 4.19 15.97
CA ILE A 111 -20.20 4.49 14.83
C ILE A 111 -20.44 3.40 13.80
N GLU A 112 -20.47 3.76 12.53
CA GLU A 112 -20.51 2.84 11.40
C GLU A 112 -19.50 3.30 10.35
N ILE A 113 -18.85 2.35 9.69
CA ILE A 113 -18.05 2.56 8.49
C ILE A 113 -19.00 2.47 7.30
N VAL A 114 -19.23 3.59 6.62
CA VAL A 114 -20.18 3.66 5.49
C VAL A 114 -19.51 3.49 4.13
N ASP A 115 -18.18 3.68 4.08
CA ASP A 115 -17.35 3.36 2.93
C ASP A 115 -15.87 3.25 3.34
N VAL A 116 -15.07 2.59 2.50
CA VAL A 116 -13.60 2.60 2.58
C VAL A 116 -13.05 2.86 1.20
N TYR A 117 -12.24 3.91 1.07
CA TYR A 117 -11.63 4.33 -0.19
C TYR A 117 -10.15 3.94 -0.21
N ASN A 118 -9.71 3.28 -1.29
CA ASN A 118 -8.33 2.86 -1.51
C ASN A 118 -7.65 3.86 -2.47
N TYR A 119 -6.55 4.49 -2.03
CA TYR A 119 -5.86 5.50 -2.84
C TYR A 119 -5.14 4.91 -4.04
N PHE A 120 -4.69 3.65 -3.99
CA PHE A 120 -3.97 3.02 -5.08
C PHE A 120 -4.91 2.68 -6.26
N THR A 121 -6.06 2.07 -5.98
CA THR A 121 -7.07 1.76 -7.01
C THR A 121 -7.98 2.95 -7.31
N ALA A 122 -7.90 4.00 -6.50
CA ALA A 122 -8.72 5.20 -6.60
C ALA A 122 -10.23 4.90 -6.63
N SER A 123 -10.66 3.93 -5.82
CA SER A 123 -12.03 3.43 -5.78
C SER A 123 -12.42 3.13 -4.33
N SER A 124 -13.70 3.31 -4.04
CA SER A 124 -14.29 2.92 -2.76
C SER A 124 -14.95 1.55 -2.85
N ILE A 125 -15.09 0.87 -1.71
CA ILE A 125 -15.81 -0.41 -1.64
C ILE A 125 -17.22 -0.27 -2.23
N ARG A 126 -17.92 0.82 -1.92
CA ARG A 126 -19.25 1.08 -2.47
C ARG A 126 -19.22 1.20 -3.99
N GLN A 127 -18.25 1.93 -4.54
CA GLN A 127 -18.07 2.10 -5.97
C GLN A 127 -17.73 0.77 -6.66
N MET A 128 -16.77 0.03 -6.12
CA MET A 128 -16.36 -1.29 -6.62
C MET A 128 -17.54 -2.26 -6.64
N ILE A 129 -18.27 -2.43 -5.52
CA ILE A 129 -19.44 -3.34 -5.45
C ILE A 129 -20.52 -2.92 -6.45
N LYS A 130 -20.75 -1.61 -6.61
CA LYS A 130 -21.73 -1.11 -7.58
C LYS A 130 -21.35 -1.44 -9.01
N GLN A 131 -20.08 -1.31 -9.38
CA GLN A 131 -19.57 -1.70 -10.70
C GLN A 131 -19.69 -3.22 -10.89
N GLU A 132 -19.32 -4.02 -9.89
CA GLU A 132 -19.47 -5.47 -9.94
C GLU A 132 -20.93 -5.88 -10.16
N ILE A 133 -21.88 -5.29 -9.42
CA ILE A 133 -23.29 -5.60 -9.58
C ILE A 133 -23.77 -5.31 -11.00
N PHE A 134 -23.37 -4.17 -11.56
CA PHE A 134 -23.71 -3.81 -12.93
C PHE A 134 -23.12 -4.79 -13.95
N PHE A 135 -21.86 -5.19 -13.75
CA PHE A 135 -21.17 -6.17 -14.59
C PHE A 135 -21.88 -7.53 -14.55
N TRP A 136 -22.16 -8.06 -13.36
CA TRP A 136 -22.82 -9.37 -13.19
C TRP A 136 -24.27 -9.36 -13.67
N GLU A 137 -25.00 -8.25 -13.46
CA GLU A 137 -26.37 -8.06 -13.97
C GLU A 137 -26.43 -8.18 -15.51
N GLY A 138 -25.36 -7.77 -16.21
CA GLY A 138 -25.24 -7.89 -17.67
C GLY A 138 -25.32 -9.33 -18.20
N PHE A 139 -25.03 -10.33 -17.36
CA PHE A 139 -25.12 -11.75 -17.74
C PHE A 139 -26.52 -12.34 -17.57
N GLY A 140 -27.50 -11.59 -17.07
CA GLY A 140 -28.87 -12.08 -16.91
C GLY A 140 -28.90 -13.36 -16.06
N GLU A 141 -29.57 -14.42 -16.52
CA GLU A 141 -29.70 -15.67 -15.76
C GLU A 141 -28.37 -16.41 -15.51
N GLU A 142 -27.30 -16.09 -16.23
CA GLU A 142 -25.99 -16.74 -16.09
C GLU A 142 -25.08 -16.08 -15.05
N TRP A 143 -25.50 -14.96 -14.44
CA TRP A 143 -24.65 -14.18 -13.53
C TRP A 143 -23.98 -15.03 -12.44
N TYR A 144 -24.71 -15.98 -11.85
CA TYR A 144 -24.21 -16.78 -10.73
C TYR A 144 -23.13 -17.78 -11.16
N SER A 145 -23.27 -18.40 -12.34
CA SER A 145 -22.25 -19.32 -12.86
C SER A 145 -21.00 -18.56 -13.29
N LYS A 146 -21.16 -17.36 -13.84
CA LYS A 146 -20.05 -16.46 -14.22
C LYS A 146 -19.28 -15.95 -13.00
N LEU A 147 -19.98 -15.49 -11.96
CA LEU A 147 -19.38 -15.10 -10.69
C LEU A 147 -18.60 -16.27 -10.07
N THR A 148 -19.18 -17.48 -10.08
CA THR A 148 -18.47 -18.67 -9.56
C THR A 148 -17.21 -18.98 -10.35
N ALA A 149 -17.25 -18.89 -11.69
CA ALA A 149 -16.09 -19.10 -12.54
C ALA A 149 -14.98 -18.05 -12.30
N PHE A 150 -15.36 -16.80 -12.03
CA PHE A 150 -14.43 -15.74 -11.65
C PHE A 150 -13.79 -16.01 -10.28
N ILE A 151 -14.57 -16.44 -9.29
CA ILE A 151 -14.03 -16.82 -7.97
C ILE A 151 -13.03 -17.98 -8.10
N ASP A 152 -13.33 -18.99 -8.90
CA ASP A 152 -12.41 -20.10 -9.16
C ASP A 152 -11.11 -19.62 -9.81
N LEU A 153 -11.21 -18.65 -10.73
CA LEU A 153 -10.06 -18.00 -11.34
C LEU A 153 -9.22 -17.25 -10.31
N GLU A 154 -9.82 -16.48 -9.42
CA GLU A 154 -9.09 -15.73 -8.38
C GLU A 154 -8.36 -16.66 -7.42
N ASN A 155 -8.99 -17.76 -7.01
CA ASN A 155 -8.35 -18.76 -6.16
C ASN A 155 -7.15 -19.39 -6.86
N ALA A 156 -7.31 -19.77 -8.13
CA ALA A 156 -6.21 -20.30 -8.93
C ALA A 156 -5.09 -19.27 -9.12
N PHE A 157 -5.43 -18.00 -9.32
CA PHE A 157 -4.47 -16.91 -9.40
C PHE A 157 -3.66 -16.77 -8.11
N ARG A 158 -4.32 -16.71 -6.95
CA ARG A 158 -3.66 -16.58 -5.65
C ARG A 158 -2.74 -17.77 -5.35
N GLU A 159 -3.15 -18.98 -5.69
CA GLU A 159 -2.30 -20.18 -5.57
C GLU A 159 -1.03 -20.07 -6.44
N LEU A 160 -1.15 -19.57 -7.67
CA LEU A 160 0.00 -19.35 -8.55
C LEU A 160 0.93 -18.25 -7.99
N ILE A 161 0.39 -17.17 -7.45
CA ILE A 161 1.18 -16.12 -6.80
C ILE A 161 1.93 -16.68 -5.58
N SER A 162 1.25 -17.42 -4.69
CA SER A 162 1.90 -18.02 -3.52
C SER A 162 2.98 -19.03 -3.87
N ASP A 163 2.84 -19.72 -5.00
CA ASP A 163 3.83 -20.66 -5.53
C ASP A 163 5.00 -19.96 -6.28
N GLY A 164 4.98 -18.62 -6.40
CA GLY A 164 5.96 -17.86 -7.19
C GLY A 164 5.84 -18.06 -8.71
N LYS A 165 4.72 -18.60 -9.18
CA LYS A 165 4.43 -18.93 -10.59
C LYS A 165 3.84 -17.72 -11.34
N LEU A 166 4.57 -16.61 -11.32
CA LEU A 166 4.11 -15.32 -11.88
C LEU A 166 3.79 -15.40 -13.37
N LYS A 167 4.53 -16.20 -14.13
CA LYS A 167 4.30 -16.36 -15.57
C LYS A 167 2.97 -17.06 -15.83
N GLU A 168 2.66 -18.12 -15.11
CA GLU A 168 1.38 -18.81 -15.20
C GLU A 168 0.24 -17.90 -14.76
N ALA A 169 0.42 -17.12 -13.68
CA ALA A 169 -0.58 -16.15 -13.21
C ALA A 169 -0.87 -15.08 -14.29
N PHE A 170 0.15 -14.55 -14.95
CA PHE A 170 -0.02 -13.63 -16.08
C PHE A 170 -0.73 -14.25 -17.28
N LEU A 171 -0.42 -15.51 -17.62
CA LEU A 171 -1.13 -16.20 -18.71
C LEU A 171 -2.60 -16.44 -18.34
N LEU A 172 -2.90 -16.65 -17.07
CA LEU A 172 -4.27 -16.77 -16.58
C LEU A 172 -5.06 -15.46 -16.78
N THR A 173 -4.50 -14.30 -16.43
CA THR A 173 -5.17 -13.02 -16.68
C THR A 173 -5.35 -12.77 -18.18
N LYS A 174 -4.35 -13.08 -19.03
CA LYS A 174 -4.53 -12.95 -20.49
C LYS A 174 -5.63 -13.85 -21.06
N LYS A 175 -5.80 -15.07 -20.52
CA LYS A 175 -6.83 -16.01 -20.97
C LYS A 175 -8.25 -15.48 -20.74
N TYR A 176 -8.48 -14.76 -19.65
CA TYR A 176 -9.81 -14.32 -19.23
C TYR A 176 -10.09 -12.82 -19.44
N ALA A 177 -9.14 -12.09 -20.04
CA ALA A 177 -9.27 -10.65 -20.26
C ALA A 177 -10.48 -10.26 -21.11
N GLU A 178 -10.87 -11.07 -22.10
CA GLU A 178 -12.08 -10.79 -22.90
C GLU A 178 -13.37 -10.95 -22.09
N GLU A 179 -13.38 -11.85 -21.11
CA GLU A 179 -14.58 -12.17 -20.34
C GLU A 179 -14.74 -11.28 -19.11
N PHE A 180 -13.64 -11.00 -18.38
CA PHE A 180 -13.66 -10.29 -17.11
C PHE A 180 -12.86 -8.98 -17.12
N GLY A 181 -12.31 -8.56 -18.26
CA GLY A 181 -11.41 -7.40 -18.34
C GLY A 181 -12.03 -6.05 -17.95
N GLU A 182 -13.36 -5.94 -17.96
CA GLU A 182 -14.10 -4.75 -17.52
C GLU A 182 -14.36 -4.73 -16.00
N LEU A 183 -14.07 -5.82 -15.29
CA LEU A 183 -14.26 -5.91 -13.85
C LEU A 183 -13.03 -5.33 -13.13
N GLU A 184 -13.22 -4.28 -12.33
CA GLU A 184 -12.15 -3.63 -11.54
C GLU A 184 -11.34 -4.68 -10.73
N ARG A 185 -12.04 -5.59 -10.05
CA ARG A 185 -11.42 -6.68 -9.29
C ARG A 185 -10.52 -7.60 -10.14
N PHE A 186 -10.86 -7.81 -11.41
CA PHE A 186 -10.00 -8.55 -12.34
C PHE A 186 -8.78 -7.72 -12.77
N GLN A 187 -8.95 -6.42 -13.00
CA GLN A 187 -7.86 -5.50 -13.31
C GLN A 187 -6.84 -5.44 -12.16
N ASN A 188 -7.31 -5.47 -10.91
CA ASN A 188 -6.46 -5.55 -9.72
C ASN A 188 -5.55 -6.79 -9.71
N LEU A 189 -5.99 -7.94 -10.26
CA LEU A 189 -5.11 -9.11 -10.40
C LEU A 189 -3.93 -8.83 -11.34
N TYR A 190 -4.15 -8.05 -12.39
CA TYR A 190 -3.07 -7.62 -13.28
C TYR A 190 -2.14 -6.61 -12.59
N GLY A 191 -2.69 -5.65 -11.83
CA GLY A 191 -1.93 -4.75 -10.98
C GLY A 191 -1.00 -5.48 -10.01
N MET A 192 -1.49 -6.53 -9.34
CA MET A 192 -0.69 -7.39 -8.45
C MET A 192 0.48 -8.07 -9.19
N ILE A 193 0.26 -8.53 -10.45
CA ILE A 193 1.37 -9.09 -11.25
C ILE A 193 2.42 -8.01 -11.52
N CYS A 194 2.00 -6.81 -11.91
CA CYS A 194 2.91 -5.70 -12.19
C CYS A 194 3.78 -5.40 -10.96
N GLU A 195 3.18 -5.28 -9.78
CA GLU A 195 3.87 -5.03 -8.52
C GLU A 195 4.85 -6.16 -8.17
N ILE A 196 4.37 -7.41 -8.10
CA ILE A 196 5.20 -8.55 -7.65
C ILE A 196 6.32 -8.88 -8.65
N SER A 197 6.11 -8.60 -9.94
CA SER A 197 7.14 -8.84 -10.96
C SER A 197 8.38 -7.95 -10.81
N GLY A 198 8.26 -6.81 -10.13
CA GLY A 198 9.29 -5.77 -10.09
C GLY A 198 9.59 -5.15 -11.46
N SER A 199 8.76 -5.38 -12.49
CA SER A 199 8.97 -4.87 -13.83
C SER A 199 8.44 -3.44 -13.95
N SER A 200 9.35 -2.46 -13.98
CA SER A 200 9.00 -1.06 -14.20
C SER A 200 8.21 -0.85 -15.49
N GLU A 201 8.54 -1.57 -16.57
CA GLU A 201 7.83 -1.45 -17.85
C GLU A 201 6.35 -1.85 -17.74
N LEU A 202 6.06 -2.99 -17.09
CA LEU A 202 4.68 -3.45 -16.89
C LEU A 202 3.91 -2.50 -15.97
N MET A 203 4.56 -2.05 -14.88
CA MET A 203 3.94 -1.13 -13.93
C MET A 203 3.67 0.24 -14.53
N ILE A 204 4.57 0.78 -15.36
CA ILE A 204 4.36 2.02 -16.11
C ILE A 204 3.12 1.90 -17.00
N GLY A 205 3.03 0.83 -17.81
CA GLY A 205 1.88 0.62 -18.68
C GLY A 205 0.57 0.51 -17.91
N TYR A 206 0.56 -0.24 -16.81
CA TYR A 206 -0.62 -0.34 -15.93
C TYR A 206 -1.04 1.03 -15.37
N LEU A 207 -0.11 1.79 -14.78
CA LEU A 207 -0.41 3.10 -14.21
C LEU A 207 -0.84 4.13 -15.26
N GLU A 208 -0.30 4.07 -16.48
CA GLU A 208 -0.74 4.91 -17.59
C GLU A 208 -2.21 4.64 -17.97
N ASP A 209 -2.60 3.37 -18.07
CA ASP A 209 -3.98 2.97 -18.35
C ASP A 209 -4.93 3.41 -17.22
N GLU A 210 -4.58 3.16 -15.95
CA GLU A 210 -5.36 3.58 -14.79
C GLU A 210 -5.57 5.11 -14.76
N LEU A 211 -4.50 5.88 -15.02
CA LEU A 211 -4.56 7.35 -14.97
C LEU A 211 -5.36 7.99 -16.10
N LEU A 212 -5.59 7.26 -17.21
CA LEU A 212 -6.44 7.69 -18.31
C LEU A 212 -7.93 7.64 -17.94
N GLU A 213 -8.33 6.60 -17.20
CA GLU A 213 -9.70 6.41 -16.74
C GLU A 213 -10.01 7.22 -15.47
N MET A 214 -8.98 7.53 -14.68
CA MET A 214 -9.13 8.24 -13.41
C MET A 214 -9.43 9.74 -13.59
N SER A 215 -10.42 10.23 -12.84
CA SER A 215 -10.74 11.66 -12.76
C SER A 215 -9.54 12.49 -12.26
N LYS A 216 -9.42 13.75 -12.72
CA LYS A 216 -8.41 14.69 -12.20
C LYS A 216 -8.65 15.11 -10.75
N LEU A 217 -9.85 14.89 -10.24
CA LEU A 217 -10.25 15.22 -8.87
C LEU A 217 -10.14 14.03 -7.92
N GLU A 218 -9.72 12.86 -8.42
CA GLU A 218 -9.66 11.64 -7.64
C GLU A 218 -8.50 11.72 -6.63
N LYS A 219 -8.79 11.47 -5.34
CA LYS A 219 -7.80 11.59 -4.25
C LYS A 219 -6.58 10.69 -4.48
N GLY A 220 -6.84 9.49 -4.98
CA GLY A 220 -5.84 8.46 -5.28
C GLY A 220 -4.88 8.80 -6.41
N ARG A 221 -5.26 9.76 -7.28
CA ARG A 221 -4.49 10.12 -8.47
C ARG A 221 -3.05 10.52 -8.17
N TRP A 222 -2.83 11.22 -7.07
CA TRP A 222 -1.50 11.70 -6.70
C TRP A 222 -0.56 10.55 -6.37
N LEU A 223 -1.07 9.46 -5.78
CA LEU A 223 -0.27 8.28 -5.50
C LEU A 223 0.14 7.56 -6.79
N SER A 224 -0.81 7.34 -7.71
CA SER A 224 -0.52 6.73 -9.02
C SER A 224 0.44 7.58 -9.86
N LEU A 225 0.28 8.91 -9.84
CA LEU A 225 1.21 9.85 -10.49
C LEU A 225 2.61 9.80 -9.86
N PHE A 226 2.71 9.74 -8.53
CA PHE A 226 3.99 9.59 -7.84
C PHE A 226 4.73 8.33 -8.33
N TYR A 227 4.06 7.18 -8.35
CA TYR A 227 4.67 5.94 -8.82
C TYR A 227 5.06 6.00 -10.29
N LEU A 228 4.17 6.46 -11.16
CA LEU A 228 4.44 6.55 -12.58
C LEU A 228 5.65 7.44 -12.87
N ARG A 229 5.68 8.64 -12.28
CA ARG A 229 6.76 9.61 -12.52
C ARG A 229 8.08 9.14 -11.93
N SER A 230 8.07 8.49 -10.77
CA SER A 230 9.26 7.89 -10.18
C SER A 230 9.85 6.80 -11.09
N LEU A 231 9.01 5.89 -11.60
CA LEU A 231 9.44 4.83 -12.51
C LEU A 231 9.93 5.35 -13.87
N GLN A 232 9.41 6.49 -14.32
CA GLN A 232 9.87 7.17 -15.54
C GLN A 232 11.14 8.01 -15.34
N GLY A 233 11.63 8.13 -14.10
CA GLY A 233 12.78 8.98 -13.76
C GLY A 233 12.46 10.49 -13.75
N ASP A 234 11.17 10.87 -13.80
CA ASP A 234 10.74 12.27 -13.70
C ASP A 234 10.54 12.65 -12.23
N TYR A 235 11.65 12.67 -11.49
CA TYR A 235 11.65 12.85 -10.03
C TYR A 235 11.13 14.22 -9.59
N SER A 236 11.18 15.24 -10.46
CA SER A 236 10.61 16.56 -10.18
C SER A 236 9.08 16.52 -10.17
N GLU A 237 8.46 15.87 -11.16
CA GLU A 237 7.00 15.68 -11.18
C GLU A 237 6.55 14.68 -10.10
N ALA A 238 7.36 13.66 -9.80
CA ALA A 238 7.10 12.76 -8.67
C ALA A 238 7.04 13.52 -7.33
N MET A 239 7.95 14.47 -7.11
CA MET A 239 7.96 15.33 -5.92
C MET A 239 6.70 16.20 -5.82
N ILE A 240 6.22 16.73 -6.95
CA ILE A 240 4.95 17.50 -7.00
C ILE A 240 3.77 16.60 -6.64
N ALA A 241 3.71 15.40 -7.21
CA ALA A 241 2.65 14.43 -6.92
C ALA A 241 2.65 14.07 -5.43
N LEU A 242 3.80 13.75 -4.86
CA LEU A 242 3.95 13.43 -3.45
C LEU A 242 3.57 14.61 -2.52
N SER A 243 3.93 15.84 -2.89
CA SER A 243 3.53 17.05 -2.15
C SER A 243 2.03 17.33 -2.20
N ASN A 244 1.33 16.89 -3.25
CA ASN A 244 -0.12 16.99 -3.30
C ASN A 244 -0.78 15.84 -2.53
N LEU A 245 -0.24 14.63 -2.60
CA LEU A 245 -0.69 13.50 -1.79
C LEU A 245 -0.63 13.84 -0.29
N GLU A 246 0.47 14.44 0.18
CA GLU A 246 0.63 14.89 1.57
C GLU A 246 -0.44 15.89 2.02
N LYS A 247 -0.93 16.75 1.12
CA LYS A 247 -2.03 17.68 1.45
C LYS A 247 -3.37 16.96 1.63
N GLU A 248 -3.57 15.85 0.93
CA GLU A 248 -4.78 15.04 1.01
C GLU A 248 -4.77 14.15 2.26
N VAL A 249 -3.61 13.53 2.58
CA VAL A 249 -3.53 12.51 3.64
C VAL A 249 -2.95 13.01 4.96
N GLY A 250 -2.31 14.18 4.98
CA GLY A 250 -1.58 14.71 6.13
C GLY A 250 -0.09 14.34 6.14
N GLU A 251 0.61 14.82 7.18
CA GLU A 251 2.03 14.55 7.41
C GLU A 251 2.25 13.06 7.70
N ASP A 252 3.26 12.46 7.04
CA ASP A 252 3.57 11.06 7.18
C ASP A 252 5.08 10.78 7.00
N LEU A 253 5.64 9.96 7.90
CA LEU A 253 7.06 9.62 7.88
C LEU A 253 7.50 8.87 6.62
N TYR A 254 6.62 8.09 5.97
CA TYR A 254 6.96 7.41 4.72
C TYR A 254 6.86 8.35 3.53
N ILE A 255 5.99 9.36 3.55
CA ILE A 255 6.04 10.45 2.58
C ILE A 255 7.40 11.17 2.67
N ASP A 256 7.89 11.47 3.87
CA ASP A 256 9.21 12.10 4.04
C ASP A 256 10.36 11.19 3.59
N PHE A 257 10.28 9.89 3.88
CA PHE A 257 11.22 8.90 3.34
C PHE A 257 11.22 8.88 1.80
N LEU A 258 10.05 8.88 1.16
CA LEU A 258 9.96 8.89 -0.30
C LEU A 258 10.50 10.20 -0.90
N LYS A 259 10.30 11.36 -0.25
CA LYS A 259 10.99 12.61 -0.64
C LYS A 259 12.51 12.42 -0.58
N GLY A 260 13.03 11.79 0.47
CA GLY A 260 14.44 11.45 0.60
C GLY A 260 14.95 10.58 -0.56
N ASN A 261 14.20 9.53 -0.93
CA ASN A 261 14.53 8.68 -2.08
C ASN A 261 14.56 9.48 -3.38
N LEU A 262 13.59 10.37 -3.62
CA LEU A 262 13.61 11.22 -4.82
C LEU A 262 14.84 12.14 -4.87
N TYR A 263 15.27 12.70 -3.74
CA TYR A 263 16.52 13.48 -3.67
C TYR A 263 17.77 12.62 -3.90
N TYR A 264 17.78 11.39 -3.38
CA TYR A 264 18.87 10.43 -3.61
C TYR A 264 19.00 10.12 -5.10
N GLU A 265 17.87 9.87 -5.78
CA GLU A 265 17.81 9.63 -7.22
C GLU A 265 18.21 10.86 -8.06
N LEU A 266 18.02 12.07 -7.53
CA LEU A 266 18.53 13.32 -8.10
C LEU A 266 20.02 13.58 -7.80
N HIS A 267 20.68 12.67 -7.09
CA HIS A 267 22.06 12.82 -6.58
C HIS A 267 22.29 14.03 -5.66
N ASP A 268 21.22 14.56 -5.05
CA ASP A 268 21.27 15.57 -3.99
C ASP A 268 21.24 14.86 -2.62
N TYR A 269 22.34 14.21 -2.31
CA TYR A 269 22.46 13.34 -1.14
C TYR A 269 22.34 14.10 0.18
N GLU A 270 22.77 15.36 0.24
CA GLU A 270 22.57 16.22 1.41
C GLU A 270 21.08 16.45 1.70
N SER A 271 20.28 16.74 0.67
CA SER A 271 18.83 16.86 0.83
C SER A 271 18.18 15.51 1.15
N ALA A 272 18.65 14.40 0.56
CA ALA A 272 18.17 13.06 0.88
C ALA A 272 18.36 12.75 2.38
N ILE A 273 19.58 12.94 2.90
CA ILE A 273 19.92 12.76 4.32
C ILE A 273 19.05 13.64 5.22
N LYS A 274 18.80 14.90 4.83
CA LYS A 274 17.91 15.79 5.58
C LYS A 274 16.51 15.19 5.72
N TRP A 275 15.91 14.69 4.65
CA TRP A 275 14.59 14.08 4.70
C TRP A 275 14.55 12.75 5.44
N PHE A 276 15.57 11.90 5.27
CA PHE A 276 15.69 10.68 6.07
C PHE A 276 15.80 10.97 7.58
N ASN A 277 16.51 12.04 7.96
CA ASN A 277 16.56 12.47 9.36
C ASN A 277 15.22 13.04 9.86
N ILE A 278 14.42 13.67 9.00
CA ILE A 278 13.05 14.10 9.37
C ILE A 278 12.17 12.87 9.65
N ALA A 279 12.20 11.87 8.76
CA ALA A 279 11.46 10.63 8.93
C ALA A 279 11.90 9.86 10.19
N LEU A 280 13.21 9.74 10.43
CA LEU A 280 13.78 9.13 11.64
C LEU A 280 13.47 9.92 12.93
N GLY A 281 13.24 11.22 12.83
CA GLY A 281 12.81 12.05 13.96
C GLY A 281 11.38 11.75 14.43
N GLN A 282 10.55 11.16 13.57
CA GLN A 282 9.19 10.72 13.90
C GLN A 282 9.19 9.29 14.46
N LYS A 283 10.04 8.42 13.90
CA LYS A 283 10.20 7.03 14.36
C LYS A 283 11.63 6.55 14.11
N GLU A 284 12.38 6.38 15.20
CA GLU A 284 13.82 6.05 15.13
C GLU A 284 14.10 4.58 14.79
N ASP A 285 13.14 3.69 15.01
CA ASP A 285 13.22 2.25 14.78
C ASP A 285 12.58 1.84 13.45
N VAL A 286 12.90 2.54 12.36
CA VAL A 286 12.59 2.12 10.99
C VAL A 286 13.85 1.77 10.20
N LYS A 287 14.07 0.47 9.98
CA LYS A 287 15.27 -0.11 9.35
C LYS A 287 15.61 0.54 8.01
N ILE A 288 14.63 0.64 7.11
CA ILE A 288 14.85 1.14 5.74
C ILE A 288 15.31 2.61 5.71
N PHE A 289 14.99 3.43 6.72
CA PHE A 289 15.40 4.83 6.76
C PHE A 289 16.89 4.98 7.08
N HIS A 290 17.39 4.18 8.03
CA HIS A 290 18.81 4.15 8.33
C HIS A 290 19.63 3.59 7.16
N LEU A 291 19.10 2.58 6.47
CA LEU A 291 19.75 2.01 5.29
C LEU A 291 19.86 3.05 4.16
N ALA A 292 18.78 3.75 3.83
CA ALA A 292 18.78 4.80 2.81
C ALA A 292 19.69 5.99 3.18
N LYS A 293 19.78 6.32 4.47
CA LYS A 293 20.74 7.31 4.98
C LYS A 293 22.19 6.82 4.84
N ALA A 294 22.48 5.56 5.18
CA ALA A 294 23.80 4.96 4.97
C ALA A 294 24.18 4.95 3.49
N HIS A 295 23.22 4.68 2.60
CA HIS A 295 23.43 4.74 1.16
C HIS A 295 23.84 6.13 0.70
N SER A 296 23.16 7.16 1.19
CA SER A 296 23.47 8.55 0.86
C SER A 296 24.87 8.96 1.33
N TYR A 297 25.26 8.61 2.56
CA TYR A 297 26.61 8.87 3.06
C TYR A 297 27.69 8.14 2.27
N ALA A 298 27.47 6.86 1.94
CA ALA A 298 28.40 6.09 1.13
C ALA A 298 28.58 6.70 -0.27
N ALA A 299 27.50 7.16 -0.90
CA ALA A 299 27.54 7.85 -2.19
C ALA A 299 28.30 9.19 -2.13
N MET A 300 28.30 9.86 -0.97
CA MET A 300 29.06 11.10 -0.73
C MET A 300 30.53 10.87 -0.34
N GLY A 301 30.97 9.62 -0.14
CA GLY A 301 32.30 9.31 0.37
C GLY A 301 32.46 9.51 1.90
N GLN A 302 31.36 9.70 2.62
CA GLN A 302 31.32 9.90 4.07
C GLN A 302 31.23 8.55 4.79
N PHE A 303 32.31 7.76 4.71
CA PHE A 303 32.28 6.34 5.12
C PHE A 303 32.10 6.12 6.62
N VAL A 304 32.57 7.05 7.47
CA VAL A 304 32.38 6.96 8.92
C VAL A 304 30.89 7.09 9.25
N GLU A 305 30.24 8.11 8.72
CA GLU A 305 28.81 8.39 8.91
C GLU A 305 27.92 7.29 8.30
N ALA A 306 28.35 6.70 7.18
CA ALA A 306 27.69 5.53 6.60
C ALA A 306 27.70 4.35 7.56
N VAL A 307 28.86 4.01 8.14
CA VAL A 307 28.98 2.93 9.13
C VAL A 307 28.22 3.25 10.41
N GLU A 308 28.27 4.49 10.91
CA GLU A 308 27.49 4.88 12.09
C GLU A 308 26.00 4.65 11.88
N SER A 309 25.48 4.96 10.69
CA SER A 309 24.07 4.70 10.34
C SER A 309 23.74 3.21 10.32
N LEU A 310 24.65 2.36 9.82
CA LEU A 310 24.50 0.90 9.84
C LEU A 310 24.58 0.31 11.25
N LEU A 311 25.43 0.87 12.12
CA LEU A 311 25.54 0.41 13.51
C LEU A 311 24.29 0.75 14.33
N VAL A 312 23.66 1.89 14.06
CA VAL A 312 22.36 2.19 14.69
C VAL A 312 21.31 1.15 14.30
N MET A 313 21.35 0.61 13.07
CA MET A 313 20.45 -0.48 12.69
C MET A 313 20.70 -1.76 13.50
N GLU A 314 21.96 -2.11 13.80
CA GLU A 314 22.30 -3.25 14.66
C GLU A 314 21.69 -3.12 16.06
N ASP A 315 21.61 -1.90 16.61
CA ASP A 315 21.03 -1.65 17.93
C ASP A 315 19.51 -1.93 17.97
N TYR A 316 18.82 -1.86 16.83
CA TYR A 316 17.36 -1.96 16.74
C TYR A 316 16.85 -3.23 16.02
N PHE A 317 17.66 -3.87 15.16
CA PHE A 317 17.20 -4.94 14.27
C PHE A 317 18.18 -6.11 14.20
N GLU A 318 17.62 -7.31 14.02
CA GLU A 318 18.42 -8.44 13.54
C GLU A 318 18.81 -8.18 12.08
N ILE A 319 20.11 -7.96 11.87
CA ILE A 319 20.70 -7.67 10.54
C ILE A 319 21.43 -8.89 9.94
N ASP A 320 21.17 -10.07 10.49
CA ASP A 320 21.72 -11.32 9.99
C ASP A 320 21.18 -11.66 8.59
N GLY A 321 22.07 -12.14 7.72
CA GLY A 321 21.70 -12.58 6.36
C GLY A 321 21.78 -11.51 5.27
N TYR A 322 22.13 -10.26 5.60
CA TYR A 322 22.46 -9.25 4.59
C TYR A 322 23.83 -9.53 3.96
N ASP A 323 23.88 -9.66 2.63
CA ASP A 323 25.14 -9.54 1.91
C ASP A 323 25.44 -8.06 1.72
N TRP A 324 26.01 -7.45 2.75
CA TRP A 324 26.37 -6.03 2.77
C TRP A 324 27.28 -5.60 1.61
N LYS A 325 28.08 -6.52 1.06
CA LYS A 325 28.92 -6.22 -0.11
C LYS A 325 28.08 -6.10 -1.38
N ILE A 326 27.04 -6.92 -1.51
CA ILE A 326 26.06 -6.80 -2.60
C ILE A 326 25.22 -5.53 -2.41
N GLU A 327 24.72 -5.28 -1.19
CA GLU A 327 23.92 -4.09 -0.87
C GLU A 327 24.62 -2.80 -1.28
N PHE A 328 25.91 -2.67 -0.94
CA PHE A 328 26.73 -1.50 -1.26
C PHE A 328 27.57 -1.65 -2.53
N ALA A 329 27.25 -2.60 -3.42
CA ALA A 329 28.06 -2.86 -4.62
C ALA A 329 28.21 -1.63 -5.54
N TYR A 330 27.24 -0.71 -5.53
CA TYR A 330 27.30 0.55 -6.27
C TYR A 330 28.35 1.53 -5.70
N ALA A 331 28.70 1.43 -4.41
CA ALA A 331 29.66 2.28 -3.71
C ALA A 331 30.99 1.55 -3.48
N SER A 332 31.68 1.19 -4.58
CA SER A 332 32.89 0.35 -4.52
C SER A 332 34.00 0.88 -3.60
N GLU A 333 34.16 2.20 -3.45
CA GLU A 333 35.13 2.81 -2.54
C GLU A 333 34.76 2.56 -1.07
N PHE A 334 33.46 2.65 -0.74
CA PHE A 334 32.96 2.34 0.60
C PHE A 334 33.20 0.86 0.94
N VAL A 335 32.88 -0.06 0.02
CA VAL A 335 33.09 -1.51 0.23
C VAL A 335 34.57 -1.86 0.46
N GLN A 336 35.49 -1.09 -0.11
CA GLN A 336 36.94 -1.28 0.06
C GLN A 336 37.52 -0.51 1.26
N SER A 337 36.72 0.33 1.91
CA SER A 337 37.16 1.21 2.99
C SER A 337 37.54 0.43 4.27
N PRO A 338 38.49 0.93 5.07
CA PRO A 338 38.77 0.38 6.40
C PRO A 338 37.53 0.37 7.30
N GLU A 339 36.69 1.40 7.22
CA GLU A 339 35.48 1.57 8.01
C GLU A 339 34.49 0.42 7.77
N PHE A 340 34.20 0.13 6.50
CA PHE A 340 33.30 -0.97 6.13
C PHE A 340 33.86 -2.35 6.51
N ASN A 341 35.18 -2.55 6.34
CA ASN A 341 35.81 -3.80 6.77
C ASN A 341 35.75 -4.01 8.29
N GLU A 342 35.82 -2.93 9.07
CA GLU A 342 35.68 -3.02 10.52
C GLU A 342 34.23 -3.29 10.94
N PHE A 343 33.26 -2.67 10.26
CA PHE A 343 31.84 -3.00 10.40
C PHE A 343 31.58 -4.50 10.18
N LEU A 344 32.07 -5.10 9.09
CA LEU A 344 31.90 -6.53 8.83
C LEU A 344 32.52 -7.42 9.92
N LYS A 345 33.73 -7.09 10.40
CA LYS A 345 34.36 -7.87 11.49
C LYS A 345 33.54 -7.83 12.77
N ARG A 346 32.90 -6.70 13.05
CA ARG A 346 32.04 -6.55 14.23
C ARG A 346 30.84 -7.48 14.14
N LEU A 347 30.18 -7.56 12.98
CA LEU A 347 29.08 -8.50 12.74
C LEU A 347 29.53 -9.95 12.91
N ASP A 348 30.67 -10.32 12.30
CA ASP A 348 31.24 -11.68 12.44
C ASP A 348 31.60 -12.02 13.89
N GLY A 349 32.04 -11.03 14.68
CA GLY A 349 32.39 -11.18 16.08
C GLY A 349 31.18 -11.28 17.03
N ALA A 350 30.06 -10.65 16.66
CA ALA A 350 28.80 -10.72 17.40
C ALA A 350 28.12 -12.10 17.25
N ALA A 351 28.24 -12.74 16.10
CA ALA A 351 27.66 -14.07 15.82
C ALA A 351 28.29 -15.27 16.59
N VAL A 352 29.33 -15.03 17.39
CA VAL A 352 30.12 -16.08 18.09
C VAL A 352 29.89 -16.07 19.62
N GLN A 353 29.05 -15.18 20.15
CA GLN A 353 28.65 -15.14 21.57
C GLN A 353 27.21 -15.62 21.73
#